data_AF-A0A6V8L8D7-F1
#
_entry.id   AF-A0A6V8L8D7-F1
#
_cell.length_a   1.000
_cell.length_b   1.000
_cell.length_c   1.000
_cell.angle_alpha   90.00
_cell.angle_beta   90.00
_cell.angle_gamma   90.00
#
_symmetry.space_group_name_H-M   'P 1'
#
loop_
_entity.id
_entity.type
_entity.pdbx_description
1 polymer ?
#
loop_
_entity_poly.entity_id
_entity_poly.type
_entity_poly.pdbx_seq_one_letter_code
_entity_poly.pdbx_strand_id
1 'polypeptide(L)'
;MADALALPAMSSGFGLRTMSTQDGGYSPLSYHCGSIWAHDTAIVIGGLAQAGFGAAAARLADGVLAAAEAFDYRLPELYGGDSRAEVGRPVAYPAACRPQAWSAAAAVALLQAALGLYPDVPGGGVTLRPGVPLGAITARGLRIGGAPVTATVDALGTTTLT
;
A
#
# COMPACT_ATOMS: atom_id res chain seq x y z
N MET A 1 -2.36 -2.87 -18.02
CA MET A 1 -1.96 -1.84 -17.03
C MET A 1 -1.56 -2.47 -15.71
N ALA A 2 -2.41 -3.27 -15.05
CA ALA A 2 -2.06 -3.97 -13.81
C ALA A 2 -0.79 -4.85 -13.93
N ASP A 3 -0.64 -5.58 -15.04
CA ASP A 3 0.55 -6.42 -15.27
C ASP A 3 1.84 -5.60 -15.29
N ALA A 4 1.82 -4.41 -15.92
CA ALA A 4 2.98 -3.52 -15.99
C ALA A 4 3.43 -3.04 -14.60
N LEU A 5 2.48 -2.72 -13.72
CA LEU A 5 2.76 -2.33 -12.32
C LEU A 5 3.33 -3.50 -11.51
N ALA A 6 2.97 -4.74 -11.86
CA ALA A 6 3.45 -5.96 -11.24
C ALA A 6 4.81 -6.46 -11.79
N LEU A 7 5.30 -5.89 -12.90
CA LEU A 7 6.59 -6.28 -13.47
C LEU A 7 7.73 -5.94 -12.52
N PRO A 8 8.80 -6.77 -12.47
CA PRO A 8 9.99 -6.49 -11.66
C PRO A 8 10.62 -5.12 -11.92
N ALA A 9 10.46 -4.57 -13.13
CA ALA A 9 10.94 -3.24 -13.47
C ALA A 9 10.25 -2.12 -12.68
N MET A 10 9.01 -2.34 -12.21
CA MET A 10 8.25 -1.39 -11.38
C MET A 10 8.19 -1.81 -9.90
N SER A 11 8.12 -3.12 -9.61
CA SER A 11 7.78 -3.66 -8.29
C SER A 11 8.64 -4.86 -7.87
N SER A 12 9.94 -4.64 -7.69
CA SER A 12 10.90 -5.65 -7.17
C SER A 12 11.55 -5.31 -5.83
N GLY A 13 11.07 -4.27 -5.15
CA GLY A 13 11.67 -3.77 -3.91
C GLY A 13 10.63 -3.56 -2.81
N PHE A 14 10.64 -2.37 -2.26
CA PHE A 14 9.90 -1.99 -1.05
C PHE A 14 8.61 -1.22 -1.35
N GLY A 15 8.06 -1.37 -2.56
CA GLY A 15 6.87 -0.67 -3.04
C GLY A 15 6.93 -0.48 -4.55
N LEU A 16 6.16 0.49 -5.07
CA LEU A 16 6.12 0.81 -6.49
C LEU A 16 7.09 1.97 -6.81
N ARG A 17 7.97 1.77 -7.79
CA ARG A 17 8.83 2.85 -8.30
C ARG A 17 8.03 3.89 -9.05
N THR A 18 8.47 5.14 -9.00
CA THR A 18 7.89 6.21 -9.82
C THR A 18 8.24 6.09 -11.30
N MET A 19 9.26 5.29 -11.66
CA MET A 19 9.72 5.07 -13.03
C MET A 19 10.25 3.64 -13.20
N SER A 20 10.07 3.05 -14.38
CA SER A 20 10.56 1.71 -14.68
C SER A 20 12.08 1.71 -14.73
N THR A 21 12.70 0.64 -14.22
CA THR A 21 14.17 0.45 -14.38
C THR A 21 14.61 0.31 -15.85
N GLN A 22 13.66 0.18 -16.78
CA GLN A 22 13.92 0.09 -18.22
C GLN A 22 13.92 1.46 -18.90
N ASP A 23 13.49 2.51 -18.22
CA ASP A 23 13.47 3.87 -18.76
C ASP A 23 14.84 4.53 -18.60
N GLY A 24 15.32 5.22 -19.64
CA GLY A 24 16.65 5.84 -19.63
C GLY A 24 16.85 6.94 -18.58
N GLY A 25 15.77 7.46 -18.00
CA GLY A 25 15.79 8.45 -16.91
C GLY A 25 15.81 7.85 -15.51
N TYR A 26 15.77 6.52 -15.39
CA TYR A 26 15.69 5.85 -14.10
C TYR A 26 16.95 6.06 -13.27
N SER A 27 16.75 6.43 -12.00
CA SER A 27 17.76 6.43 -10.96
C SER A 27 17.09 6.12 -9.61
N PRO A 28 17.56 5.12 -8.85
CA PRO A 28 16.88 4.62 -7.65
C PRO A 28 16.71 5.70 -6.56
N LEU A 29 17.62 6.67 -6.50
CA LEU A 29 17.55 7.81 -5.58
C LEU A 29 17.14 9.12 -6.27
N SER A 30 16.56 9.05 -7.46
CA SER A 30 15.89 10.20 -8.06
C SER A 30 14.56 10.46 -7.37
N TYR A 31 14.30 11.73 -7.04
CA TYR A 31 13.10 12.17 -6.31
C TYR A 31 11.80 11.77 -7.04
N HIS A 32 11.78 11.83 -8.37
CA HIS A 32 10.61 11.47 -9.19
C HIS A 32 10.90 10.43 -10.28
N CYS A 33 12.16 10.03 -10.51
CA CYS A 33 12.51 9.10 -11.59
C CYS A 33 13.11 7.80 -11.07
N GLY A 34 12.55 7.20 -10.02
CA GLY A 34 12.95 5.86 -9.61
C GLY A 34 12.78 5.54 -8.13
N SER A 35 12.69 6.54 -7.26
CA SER A 35 12.35 6.32 -5.84
C SER A 35 10.97 5.69 -5.65
N ILE A 36 10.69 5.27 -4.43
CA ILE A 36 9.43 4.70 -3.99
C ILE A 36 8.80 5.63 -2.97
N TRP A 37 7.51 5.88 -3.16
CA TRP A 37 6.69 6.68 -2.28
C TRP A 37 5.59 5.79 -1.68
N ALA A 38 5.56 5.68 -0.35
CA ALA A 38 4.60 4.80 0.32
C ALA A 38 3.15 5.22 0.04
N HIS A 39 2.89 6.53 -0.04
CA HIS A 39 1.58 7.08 -0.34
C HIS A 39 1.09 6.73 -1.76
N ASP A 40 1.92 6.95 -2.79
CA ASP A 40 1.61 6.57 -4.17
C ASP A 40 1.36 5.07 -4.30
N THR A 41 2.22 4.28 -3.65
CA THR A 41 2.08 2.82 -3.64
C THR A 41 0.74 2.41 -3.03
N ALA A 42 0.31 3.03 -1.92
CA ALA A 42 -0.98 2.73 -1.29
C ALA A 42 -2.19 3.12 -2.15
N ILE A 43 -2.12 4.24 -2.88
CA ILE A 43 -3.15 4.63 -3.85
C ILE A 43 -3.28 3.56 -4.94
N VAL A 44 -2.16 3.11 -5.49
CA VAL A 44 -2.13 2.06 -6.52
C VAL A 44 -2.67 0.73 -5.99
N ILE A 45 -2.31 0.35 -4.76
CA ILE A 45 -2.85 -0.84 -4.09
C ILE A 45 -4.38 -0.77 -3.99
N GLY A 46 -4.94 0.38 -3.58
CA GLY A 46 -6.38 0.58 -3.52
C GLY A 46 -7.06 0.40 -4.88
N GLY A 47 -6.48 0.98 -5.94
CA GLY A 47 -6.99 0.82 -7.30
C GLY A 47 -6.91 -0.62 -7.81
N LEU A 48 -5.79 -1.31 -7.58
CA LEU A 48 -5.62 -2.72 -7.93
C LEU A 48 -6.62 -3.61 -7.20
N ALA A 49 -6.80 -3.38 -5.89
CA ALA A 49 -7.76 -4.10 -5.05
C ALA A 49 -9.20 -3.95 -5.58
N GLN A 50 -9.64 -2.73 -5.85
CA GLN A 50 -10.98 -2.47 -6.40
C GLN A 50 -11.19 -3.06 -7.80
N ALA A 51 -10.14 -3.11 -8.61
CA ALA A 51 -10.16 -3.69 -9.95
C ALA A 51 -10.01 -5.23 -9.98
N GLY A 52 -9.90 -5.89 -8.82
CA GLY A 52 -9.80 -7.35 -8.71
C GLY A 52 -8.39 -7.91 -8.86
N PHE A 53 -7.34 -7.07 -8.90
CA PHE A 53 -5.94 -7.47 -9.01
C PHE A 53 -5.28 -7.68 -7.64
N GLY A 54 -5.92 -8.46 -6.77
CA GLY A 54 -5.50 -8.59 -5.37
C GLY A 54 -4.11 -9.20 -5.16
N ALA A 55 -3.65 -10.08 -6.06
CA ALA A 55 -2.30 -10.63 -6.00
C ALA A 55 -1.21 -9.57 -6.27
N ALA A 56 -1.44 -8.68 -7.23
CA ALA A 56 -0.53 -7.56 -7.51
C ALA A 56 -0.55 -6.55 -6.35
N ALA A 57 -1.75 -6.25 -5.83
CA ALA A 57 -1.92 -5.39 -4.66
C ALA A 57 -1.18 -5.95 -3.43
N ALA A 58 -1.28 -7.26 -3.16
CA ALA A 58 -0.59 -7.91 -2.05
C ALA A 58 0.93 -7.84 -2.17
N ARG A 59 1.49 -8.03 -3.37
CA ARG A 59 2.94 -7.90 -3.58
C ARG A 59 3.45 -6.49 -3.26
N LEU A 60 2.72 -5.47 -3.66
CA LEU A 60 3.08 -4.08 -3.32
C LEU A 60 2.92 -3.81 -1.82
N ALA A 61 1.86 -4.34 -1.20
CA ALA A 61 1.64 -4.22 0.24
C ALA A 61 2.75 -4.88 1.05
N ASP A 62 3.23 -6.07 0.67
CA ASP A 62 4.41 -6.71 1.27
C ASP A 62 5.66 -5.80 1.21
N GLY A 63 5.88 -5.18 0.04
CA GLY A 63 6.95 -4.20 -0.14
C GLY A 63 6.90 -3.07 0.89
N VAL A 64 5.74 -2.43 1.02
CA VAL A 64 5.53 -1.30 1.94
C VAL A 64 5.61 -1.73 3.40
N LEU A 65 5.08 -2.90 3.77
CA LEU A 65 5.15 -3.44 5.13
C LEU A 65 6.60 -3.72 5.55
N ALA A 66 7.40 -4.32 4.67
CA ALA A 66 8.82 -4.51 4.92
C ALA A 66 9.59 -3.18 4.99
N ALA A 67 9.18 -2.18 4.19
CA ALA A 67 9.74 -0.84 4.30
C ALA A 67 9.44 -0.22 5.67
N ALA A 68 8.20 -0.36 6.15
CA ALA A 68 7.78 0.15 7.44
C ALA A 68 8.59 -0.49 8.58
N GLU A 69 8.77 -1.81 8.57
CA GLU A 69 9.61 -2.51 9.55
C GLU A 69 11.07 -2.01 9.51
N ALA A 70 11.65 -1.86 8.31
CA ALA A 70 13.03 -1.40 8.17
C ALA A 70 13.27 0.05 8.62
N PHE A 71 12.21 0.88 8.68
CA PHE A 71 12.21 2.26 9.15
C PHE A 71 11.55 2.44 10.53
N ASP A 72 11.47 1.38 11.34
CA ASP A 72 10.91 1.41 12.71
C ASP A 72 9.47 1.99 12.76
N TYR A 73 8.68 1.69 11.73
CA TYR A 73 7.32 2.20 11.51
C TYR A 73 7.23 3.74 11.41
N ARG A 74 8.34 4.43 11.14
CA ARG A 74 8.42 5.87 10.87
C ARG A 74 8.77 6.12 9.41
N LEU A 75 7.88 5.69 8.51
CA LEU A 75 8.08 5.80 7.07
C LEU A 75 8.46 7.23 6.65
N PRO A 76 9.56 7.39 5.89
CA PRO A 76 9.92 8.68 5.33
C PRO A 76 9.00 9.05 4.17
N GLU A 77 9.13 10.28 3.68
CA GLU A 77 8.45 10.77 2.47
C GLU A 77 8.62 9.82 1.27
N LEU A 78 9.87 9.41 1.03
CA LEU A 78 10.30 8.54 -0.04
C LEU A 78 11.57 7.78 0.36
N TYR A 79 11.86 6.68 -0.34
CA TYR A 79 13.08 5.88 -0.20
C TYR A 79 13.54 5.33 -1.56
N GLY A 80 14.74 4.76 -1.60
CA GLY A 80 15.36 4.27 -2.82
C GLY A 80 14.54 3.20 -3.53
N GLY A 81 14.60 3.25 -4.86
CA GLY A 81 13.96 2.28 -5.76
C GLY A 81 14.76 1.02 -6.02
N ASP A 82 15.87 0.78 -5.34
CA ASP A 82 16.65 -0.44 -5.50
C ASP A 82 15.79 -1.69 -5.24
N SER A 83 16.08 -2.78 -5.93
CA SER A 83 15.38 -4.03 -5.68
C SER A 83 15.75 -4.62 -4.32
N ARG A 84 14.85 -5.41 -3.72
CA ARG A 84 15.13 -6.09 -2.44
C ARG A 84 16.32 -7.05 -2.57
N ALA A 85 16.55 -7.62 -3.76
CA ALA A 85 17.68 -8.50 -4.04
C ALA A 85 19.04 -7.77 -4.06
N GLU A 86 19.08 -6.49 -4.41
CA GLU A 86 20.32 -5.71 -4.50
C GLU A 86 20.76 -5.17 -3.14
N VAL A 87 19.83 -4.64 -2.34
CA VAL A 87 20.17 -3.89 -1.11
C VAL A 87 19.72 -4.55 0.19
N GLY A 88 18.82 -5.54 0.15
CA GLY A 88 18.28 -6.26 1.32
C GLY A 88 17.39 -5.42 2.26
N ARG A 89 17.55 -4.10 2.29
CA ARG A 89 16.78 -3.11 3.06
C ARG A 89 16.56 -1.84 2.23
N PRO A 90 15.48 -1.07 2.43
CA PRO A 90 15.24 0.16 1.67
C PRO A 90 16.33 1.19 1.96
N VAL A 91 16.88 1.77 0.90
CA VAL A 91 17.89 2.83 1.01
C VAL A 91 17.21 4.14 1.41
N ALA A 92 17.65 4.77 2.49
CA ALA A 92 17.09 6.04 2.93
C ALA A 92 17.39 7.16 1.94
N TYR A 93 16.38 7.94 1.56
CA TYR A 93 16.57 9.15 0.77
C TYR A 93 17.11 10.27 1.69
N PRO A 94 18.29 10.88 1.40
CA PRO A 94 18.98 11.76 2.35
C PRO A 94 18.19 12.97 2.85
N ALA A 95 17.38 13.60 1.98
CA ALA A 95 16.64 14.82 2.31
C ALA A 95 15.15 14.57 2.65
N ALA A 96 14.75 13.32 2.88
CA ALA A 96 13.36 12.98 3.14
C ALA A 96 12.91 13.43 4.54
N CYS A 97 11.68 13.92 4.64
CA CYS A 97 11.02 14.11 5.92
C CYS A 97 10.78 12.76 6.60
N ARG A 98 10.99 12.66 7.93
CA ARG A 98 10.77 11.42 8.70
C ARG A 98 10.25 11.67 10.14
N PRO A 99 9.04 11.18 10.49
CA PRO A 99 8.03 10.59 9.61
C PRO A 99 7.43 11.66 8.69
N GLN A 100 6.77 11.24 7.62
CA GLN A 100 6.02 12.13 6.73
C GLN A 100 4.52 11.80 6.80
N ALA A 101 3.67 12.84 6.79
CA ALA A 101 2.24 12.71 7.07
C ALA A 101 1.46 11.87 6.04
N TRP A 102 1.73 12.03 4.74
CA TRP A 102 1.14 11.22 3.68
C TRP A 102 1.63 9.77 3.72
N SER A 103 2.91 9.53 4.04
CA SER A 103 3.44 8.18 4.26
C SER A 103 2.79 7.50 5.46
N ALA A 104 2.48 8.24 6.53
CA ALA A 104 1.70 7.71 7.65
C ALA A 104 0.25 7.38 7.24
N ALA A 105 -0.37 8.21 6.40
CA ALA A 105 -1.71 7.96 5.88
C ALA A 105 -1.80 6.69 5.00
N ALA A 106 -0.69 6.25 4.40
CA ALA A 106 -0.61 5.03 3.61
C ALA A 106 -1.05 3.78 4.40
N ALA A 107 -0.78 3.73 5.70
CA ALA A 107 -1.21 2.61 6.56
C ALA A 107 -2.74 2.50 6.65
N VAL A 108 -3.44 3.65 6.68
CA VAL A 108 -4.91 3.70 6.71
C VAL A 108 -5.48 3.26 5.36
N ALA A 109 -4.90 3.71 4.25
CA ALA A 109 -5.31 3.30 2.91
C ALA A 109 -5.09 1.78 2.67
N LEU A 110 -3.96 1.24 3.15
CA LEU A 110 -3.68 -0.20 3.13
C LEU A 110 -4.70 -0.99 3.93
N LEU A 111 -5.01 -0.54 5.16
CA LEU A 111 -6.04 -1.18 5.99
C LEU A 111 -7.41 -1.17 5.30
N GLN A 112 -7.79 -0.04 4.68
CA GLN A 112 -9.04 0.07 3.94
C GLN A 112 -9.09 -0.91 2.76
N ALA A 113 -8.01 -1.03 1.99
CA ALA A 113 -7.93 -1.95 0.85
C ALA A 113 -7.95 -3.42 1.29
N ALA A 114 -7.30 -3.75 2.42
CA ALA A 114 -7.28 -5.10 2.97
C ALA A 114 -8.65 -5.52 3.53
N LEU A 115 -9.32 -4.64 4.27
CA LEU A 115 -10.71 -4.87 4.73
C LEU A 115 -11.70 -4.86 3.55
N GLY A 116 -11.39 -4.11 2.50
CA GLY A 116 -12.31 -3.83 1.41
C GLY A 116 -13.50 -2.99 1.83
N LEU A 117 -13.31 -2.09 2.78
CA LEU A 117 -14.38 -1.30 3.40
C LEU A 117 -14.62 -0.01 2.61
N TYR A 118 -15.75 0.03 1.90
CA TYR A 118 -16.17 1.18 1.08
C TYR A 118 -17.59 1.63 1.47
N PRO A 119 -17.71 2.65 2.34
CA PRO A 119 -19.00 3.19 2.75
C PRO A 119 -19.61 4.09 1.67
N ASP A 120 -20.91 3.92 1.41
CA ASP A 120 -21.77 4.86 0.71
C ASP A 120 -22.75 5.45 1.74
N VAL A 121 -22.29 6.48 2.45
CA VAL A 121 -23.09 7.10 3.53
C VAL A 121 -24.39 7.72 2.99
N PRO A 122 -24.39 8.49 1.88
CA PRO A 122 -25.63 9.00 1.30
C PRO A 122 -26.58 7.90 0.83
N GLY A 123 -26.05 6.81 0.27
CA GLY A 123 -26.83 5.64 -0.18
C GLY A 123 -27.21 4.67 0.95
N GLY A 124 -26.75 4.89 2.18
CA GLY A 124 -27.04 4.04 3.34
C GLY A 124 -26.41 2.64 3.27
N GLY A 125 -25.38 2.45 2.43
CA GLY A 125 -24.75 1.16 2.18
C GLY A 125 -23.30 1.09 2.63
N VAL A 126 -22.81 -0.12 2.89
CA VAL A 126 -21.39 -0.38 3.10
C VAL A 126 -21.01 -1.61 2.30
N THR A 127 -20.01 -1.47 1.43
CA THR A 127 -19.42 -2.60 0.72
C THR A 127 -18.25 -3.16 1.52
N LEU A 128 -18.23 -4.48 1.71
CA LEU A 128 -17.08 -5.24 2.16
C LEU A 128 -16.60 -6.15 1.01
N ARG A 129 -15.48 -5.80 0.40
CA ARG A 129 -14.85 -6.56 -0.68
C ARG A 129 -13.33 -6.61 -0.47
N PRO A 130 -12.83 -7.52 0.39
CA PRO A 130 -11.41 -7.63 0.71
C PRO A 130 -10.62 -7.80 -0.58
N GLY A 131 -9.76 -6.83 -0.89
CA GLY A 131 -9.04 -6.81 -2.16
C GLY A 131 -7.56 -7.09 -2.02
N VAL A 132 -7.03 -7.18 -0.79
CA VAL A 132 -5.63 -7.46 -0.52
C VAL A 132 -5.53 -8.58 0.53
N PRO A 133 -5.10 -9.80 0.17
CA PRO A 133 -4.98 -10.92 1.11
C PRO A 133 -3.80 -10.74 2.07
N LEU A 134 -3.96 -9.91 3.10
CA LEU A 134 -2.99 -9.73 4.20
C LEU A 134 -3.24 -10.65 5.40
N GLY A 135 -4.15 -11.61 5.26
CA GLY A 135 -4.58 -12.51 6.34
C GLY A 135 -5.79 -11.99 7.11
N ALA A 136 -6.02 -12.54 8.30
CA ALA A 136 -7.15 -12.16 9.14
C ALA A 136 -6.93 -10.77 9.76
N ILE A 137 -7.93 -9.89 9.64
CA ILE A 137 -7.88 -8.50 10.11
C ILE A 137 -9.20 -8.16 10.80
N THR A 138 -9.10 -7.54 11.97
CA THR A 138 -10.25 -6.91 12.64
C THR A 138 -9.94 -5.45 12.91
N ALA A 139 -10.77 -4.54 12.40
CA ALA A 139 -10.72 -3.12 12.73
C ALA A 139 -11.92 -2.74 13.59
N ARG A 140 -11.64 -2.19 14.77
CA ARG A 140 -12.63 -1.75 15.77
C ARG A 140 -12.54 -0.23 15.94
N GLY A 141 -13.61 0.36 16.49
CA GLY A 141 -13.65 1.80 16.76
C GLY A 141 -13.88 2.66 15.50
N LEU A 142 -14.25 2.04 14.38
CA LEU A 142 -14.61 2.76 13.16
C LEU A 142 -15.99 3.41 13.34
N ARG A 143 -16.23 4.49 12.58
CA ARG A 143 -17.54 5.16 12.52
C ARG A 143 -17.92 5.40 11.07
N ILE A 144 -19.13 4.98 10.69
CA ILE A 144 -19.70 5.19 9.35
C ILE A 144 -21.04 5.88 9.53
N GLY A 145 -21.22 7.07 8.94
CA GLY A 145 -22.47 7.84 9.12
C GLY A 145 -22.82 8.13 10.58
N GLY A 146 -21.83 8.15 11.48
CA GLY A 146 -22.04 8.29 12.93
C GLY A 146 -22.41 7.01 13.68
N ALA A 147 -22.59 5.87 13.01
CA ALA A 147 -22.77 4.57 13.66
C ALA A 147 -21.39 3.95 13.97
N PRO A 148 -21.19 3.36 15.17
CA PRO A 148 -19.99 2.57 15.45
C PRO A 148 -20.00 1.30 14.59
N VAL A 149 -18.82 0.92 14.09
CA VAL A 149 -18.65 -0.24 13.23
C VAL A 149 -17.39 -1.00 13.59
N THR A 150 -17.49 -2.32 13.58
CA THR A 150 -16.37 -3.27 13.52
C THR A 150 -16.40 -3.98 12.18
N ALA A 151 -15.28 -3.96 11.46
CA ALA A 151 -15.10 -4.70 10.22
C ALA A 151 -14.11 -5.84 10.45
N THR A 152 -14.46 -7.05 10.02
CA THR A 152 -13.60 -8.23 10.13
C THR A 152 -13.48 -8.91 8.78
N VAL A 153 -12.26 -9.37 8.48
CA VAL A 153 -11.93 -10.33 7.43
C VAL A 153 -11.23 -11.50 8.13
N ASP A 154 -11.76 -12.71 8.01
CA ASP A 154 -11.12 -13.90 8.59
C ASP A 154 -10.03 -14.47 7.66
N ALA A 155 -9.37 -15.55 8.09
CA ALA A 155 -8.32 -16.20 7.30
C ALA A 155 -8.84 -16.85 6.00
N LEU A 156 -10.15 -17.08 5.89
CA LEU A 156 -10.82 -17.63 4.69
C LEU A 156 -11.34 -16.51 3.77
N GLY A 157 -11.19 -15.24 4.16
CA GLY A 157 -11.70 -14.07 3.44
C GLY A 157 -13.17 -13.77 3.72
N THR A 158 -13.80 -14.45 4.69
CA THR A 158 -15.17 -14.17 5.11
C THR A 158 -15.22 -12.81 5.78
N THR A 159 -16.22 -12.01 5.40
CA THR A 159 -16.37 -10.65 5.92
C THR A 159 -17.52 -10.53 6.91
N THR A 160 -17.36 -9.66 7.89
CA THR A 160 -18.42 -9.34 8.85
C THR A 160 -18.37 -7.86 9.20
N LEU A 161 -19.54 -7.24 9.27
CA LEU A 161 -19.75 -5.88 9.73
C LEU A 161 -20.74 -5.92 10.91
N THR A 162 -20.36 -5.35 12.04
CA THR A 162 -21.21 -5.25 13.24
C THR A 162 -21.16 -3.86 13.85
#